data_AF-I0LCU0-F1
#
_entry.id   AF-I0LCU0-F1
#
_cell.length_a   1.000
_cell.length_b   1.000
_cell.length_c   1.000
_cell.angle_alpha   90.00
_cell.angle_beta   90.00
_cell.angle_gamma   90.00
#
_symmetry.space_group_name_H-M   'P 1'
#
loop_
_entity.id
_entity.type
_entity.pdbx_description
1 polymer ?
#
loop_
_entity_poly.entity_id
_entity_poly.type
_entity_poly.pdbx_seq_one_letter_code
_entity_poly.pdbx_strand_id
1 'polypeptide(L)'
;MKDLVSILDGNTFLVSDRRGDIEPSFAFPTGLFSFDTRFLSTWVLTLNGERLHALSVDDSESYRTTFFLAPGEPTHYLDAKASVIRSRAIGGSFDEELTVLNHSGEEVDFSVRLEMSSDFADLFEIKHAREKIGRTTVAVTDNELRLTYRREAFHRETVVRSTVPAQVDASGMTFQVRIQSNSEWTTRLHVSTVVYGARGEDIRATLPYAGSRGGDAIRAEQQELIDRAPKLGCDCEPLAGAYRRSLNDLAALRYESIALGVRLIAAGLPWFMTLFGRDSIITSLQVLPFLPELIPPTILMLAGLQGHRVDDFRDEEPGKILHELRYGETAGFEEQPHSPYYGSADSTPLFVILIDEYERWTGDTALVKRLEPHVRAALEWIDTYGDLLGTGYLWYRTRQPGDRVAEPVLEGLLGRHLVRRRPDAGLPPGHLRVAGLRVRREDPGSPAGPEGLERPGVRRPVGAGGCGAQAAVQPRLLDRRPGVLCARPGRRRPAGGRADVEHRAPAVERDRGRVPGRQGGRPPARAAALLRLGGADPRRG
;
A
#
# COMPACT_ATOMS: atom_id res chain seq x y z
N MET A 1 -20.15 6.00 4.99
CA MET A 1 -19.00 5.09 5.18
C MET A 1 -18.36 5.51 6.49
N LYS A 2 -17.98 4.59 7.41
CA LYS A 2 -17.20 5.02 8.58
C LYS A 2 -15.83 5.45 8.06
N ASP A 3 -15.42 6.66 8.36
CA ASP A 3 -14.08 7.14 8.00
C ASP A 3 -13.05 6.40 8.85
N LEU A 4 -12.13 5.71 8.19
CA LEU A 4 -11.05 4.95 8.81
C LEU A 4 -9.73 5.70 8.64
N VAL A 5 -8.83 5.51 9.60
CA VAL A 5 -7.46 6.03 9.57
C VAL A 5 -6.53 4.82 9.57
N SER A 6 -5.49 4.86 8.74
CA SER A 6 -4.56 3.75 8.59
C SER A 6 -3.12 4.24 8.56
N ILE A 7 -2.26 3.51 9.25
CA ILE A 7 -0.80 3.68 9.16
C ILE A 7 -0.17 2.31 8.88
N LEU A 8 0.94 2.30 8.14
CA LEU A 8 1.68 1.10 7.77
C LEU A 8 3.18 1.36 7.61
N ASP A 9 3.96 0.32 7.87
CA ASP A 9 5.35 0.18 7.43
C ASP A 9 5.67 -1.31 7.28
N GLY A 10 6.18 -1.70 6.12
CA GLY A 10 6.52 -3.09 5.83
C GLY A 10 5.31 -4.02 5.94
N ASN A 11 5.43 -5.05 6.77
CA ASN A 11 4.39 -6.06 6.98
C ASN A 11 3.42 -5.70 8.11
N THR A 12 3.61 -4.55 8.78
CA THR A 12 2.83 -4.13 9.94
C THR A 12 1.96 -2.94 9.58
N PHE A 13 0.67 -3.03 9.91
CA PHE A 13 -0.27 -1.94 9.65
C PHE A 13 -1.36 -1.88 10.73
N LEU A 14 -1.91 -0.69 10.94
CA LEU A 14 -2.96 -0.42 11.91
C LEU A 14 -4.12 0.25 11.19
N VAL A 15 -5.34 -0.22 11.47
CA VAL A 15 -6.58 0.38 10.99
C VAL A 15 -7.47 0.69 12.19
N SER A 16 -7.81 1.96 12.38
CA SER A 16 -8.68 2.44 13.46
C SER A 16 -9.74 3.41 12.93
N ASP A 17 -10.69 3.77 13.78
CA ASP A 17 -11.60 4.87 13.47
C ASP A 17 -10.92 6.26 13.63
N ARG A 18 -11.66 7.34 13.37
CA ARG A 18 -11.20 8.73 13.52
C ARG A 18 -10.87 9.16 14.95
N ARG A 19 -11.23 8.38 15.98
CA ARG A 19 -10.85 8.61 17.39
C ARG A 19 -9.54 7.90 17.74
N GLY A 20 -9.04 7.09 16.81
CA GLY A 20 -7.98 6.12 17.05
C GLY A 20 -8.50 4.83 17.69
N ASP A 21 -9.79 4.67 17.94
CA ASP A 21 -10.27 3.44 18.60
C ASP A 21 -10.28 2.26 17.63
N ILE A 22 -9.91 1.10 18.16
CA ILE A 22 -10.02 -0.19 17.49
C ILE A 22 -11.08 -0.99 18.23
N GLU A 23 -12.12 -1.37 17.51
CA GLU A 23 -13.17 -2.26 18.00
C GLU A 23 -13.40 -3.35 16.94
N PRO A 24 -13.60 -4.61 17.33
CA PRO A 24 -13.83 -5.69 16.37
C PRO A 24 -15.05 -5.40 15.50
N SER A 25 -14.89 -5.52 14.18
CA SER A 25 -15.99 -5.39 13.22
C SER A 25 -15.88 -6.40 12.10
N PHE A 26 -17.02 -7.01 11.75
CA PHE A 26 -17.13 -7.87 10.56
C PHE A 26 -17.20 -7.08 9.25
N ALA A 27 -17.58 -5.80 9.32
CA ALA A 27 -17.73 -4.95 8.13
C ALA A 27 -16.40 -4.33 7.69
N PHE A 28 -15.51 -4.05 8.64
CA PHE A 28 -14.21 -3.42 8.40
C PHE A 28 -13.17 -4.06 9.32
N PRO A 29 -12.02 -4.52 8.79
CA PRO A 29 -11.02 -5.19 9.61
C PRO A 29 -10.12 -4.16 10.30
N THR A 30 -10.68 -3.52 11.33
CA THR A 30 -9.93 -2.73 12.31
C THR A 30 -8.99 -3.64 13.11
N GLY A 31 -7.82 -3.11 13.45
CA GLY A 31 -6.82 -3.83 14.23
C GLY A 31 -5.39 -3.41 13.95
N LEU A 32 -4.47 -3.92 14.78
CA LEU A 32 -3.04 -3.97 14.48
C LEU A 32 -2.75 -5.32 13.84
N PHE A 33 -2.16 -5.31 12.65
CA PHE A 33 -1.88 -6.49 11.86
C PHE A 33 -0.40 -6.64 11.60
N SER A 34 0.08 -7.87 11.60
CA SER A 34 1.41 -8.21 11.10
C SER A 34 1.40 -9.64 10.56
N PHE A 35 1.98 -9.88 9.39
CA PHE A 35 2.06 -11.22 8.78
C PHE A 35 0.71 -11.97 8.78
N ASP A 36 -0.30 -11.31 8.20
CA ASP A 36 -1.70 -11.77 8.12
C ASP A 36 -2.41 -12.08 9.45
N THR A 37 -1.81 -11.76 10.60
CA THR A 37 -2.39 -11.97 11.94
C THR A 37 -2.80 -10.65 12.58
N ARG A 38 -4.00 -10.56 13.17
CA ARG A 38 -4.44 -9.42 13.97
C ARG A 38 -3.94 -9.52 15.42
N PHE A 39 -2.92 -8.75 15.74
CA PHE A 39 -2.32 -8.67 17.08
C PHE A 39 -3.07 -7.79 18.06
N LEU A 40 -3.85 -6.80 17.61
CA LEU A 40 -4.81 -6.07 18.45
C LEU A 40 -6.17 -6.04 17.76
N SER A 41 -7.18 -6.57 18.44
CA SER A 41 -8.58 -6.50 18.02
C SER A 41 -9.37 -5.43 18.76
N THR A 42 -8.89 -5.02 19.94
CA THR A 42 -9.45 -3.91 20.73
C THR A 42 -8.33 -2.98 21.19
N TRP A 43 -8.54 -1.68 21.04
CA TRP A 43 -7.69 -0.60 21.55
C TRP A 43 -8.56 0.65 21.73
N VAL A 44 -9.17 0.75 22.89
CA VAL A 44 -10.25 1.71 23.17
C VAL A 44 -9.84 2.64 24.29
N LEU A 45 -9.85 3.94 24.03
CA LEU A 45 -9.49 4.95 25.02
C LEU A 45 -10.74 5.58 25.65
N THR A 46 -10.77 5.63 26.98
CA THR A 46 -11.76 6.38 27.75
C THR A 46 -11.09 7.30 28.78
N LEU A 47 -11.74 8.43 29.04
CA LEU A 47 -11.35 9.39 30.06
C LEU A 47 -12.51 9.52 31.04
N ASN A 48 -12.28 9.22 32.32
CA ASN A 48 -13.33 9.18 33.35
C ASN A 48 -14.50 8.24 33.00
N GLY A 49 -14.22 7.17 32.26
CA GLY A 49 -15.23 6.21 31.77
C GLY A 49 -16.00 6.67 30.54
N GLU A 50 -15.74 7.86 30.01
CA GLU A 50 -16.40 8.40 28.82
C GLU A 50 -15.54 8.21 27.56
N ARG A 51 -16.20 7.98 26.43
CA ARG A 51 -15.57 7.95 25.10
C ARG A 51 -15.27 9.37 24.65
N LEU A 52 -14.19 9.50 23.88
CA LEU A 52 -13.77 10.77 23.33
C LEU A 52 -14.33 11.01 21.92
N HIS A 53 -14.36 12.27 21.52
CA HIS A 53 -14.76 12.72 20.20
C HIS A 53 -13.57 13.32 19.46
N ALA A 54 -13.47 13.03 18.16
CA ALA A 54 -12.41 13.55 17.31
C ALA A 54 -12.69 14.98 16.87
N LEU A 55 -11.79 15.90 17.21
CA LEU A 55 -11.78 17.28 16.74
C LEU A 55 -11.10 17.38 15.37
N SER A 56 -9.93 16.75 15.25
CA SER A 56 -9.16 16.66 14.01
C SER A 56 -8.24 15.45 14.01
N VAL A 57 -7.79 15.06 12.82
CA VAL A 57 -6.82 14.00 12.59
C VAL A 57 -5.77 14.53 11.63
N ASP A 58 -4.50 14.34 11.97
CA ASP A 58 -3.37 14.49 11.05
C ASP A 58 -2.94 13.10 10.57
N ASP A 59 -3.17 12.83 9.30
CA ASP A 59 -2.85 11.58 8.59
C ASP A 59 -1.93 11.83 7.39
N SER A 60 -1.09 12.87 7.48
CA SER A 60 -0.21 13.30 6.40
C SER A 60 0.93 12.32 6.06
N GLU A 61 1.27 11.42 6.97
CA GLU A 61 2.33 10.42 6.82
C GLU A 61 1.78 9.00 6.84
N SER A 62 2.34 8.11 6.02
CA SER A 62 1.84 6.73 5.91
C SER A 62 2.08 5.88 7.16
N TYR A 63 3.05 6.25 8.00
CA TYR A 63 3.51 5.46 9.15
C TYR A 63 3.24 6.16 10.50
N ARG A 64 2.67 7.39 10.48
CA ARG A 64 2.40 8.19 11.67
C ARG A 64 1.09 8.95 11.54
N THR A 65 0.36 9.06 12.63
CA THR A 65 -0.87 9.85 12.70
C THR A 65 -1.06 10.46 14.08
N THR A 66 -1.71 11.62 14.13
CA THR A 66 -2.05 12.29 15.39
C THR A 66 -3.54 12.59 15.47
N PHE A 67 -4.16 12.22 16.58
CA PHE A 67 -5.57 12.48 16.86
C PHE A 67 -5.69 13.55 17.94
N PHE A 68 -6.55 14.54 17.68
CA PHE A 68 -6.90 15.57 18.66
C PHE A 68 -8.33 15.32 19.12
N LEU A 69 -8.49 15.05 20.41
CA LEU A 69 -9.73 14.53 20.99
C LEU A 69 -10.20 15.36 22.18
N ALA A 70 -11.50 15.34 22.45
CA ALA A 70 -12.11 15.94 23.64
C ALA A 70 -13.22 15.04 24.22
N PRO A 71 -13.47 15.09 25.54
CA PRO A 71 -14.64 14.46 26.15
C PRO A 71 -15.93 15.24 25.80
N GLY A 72 -17.06 14.53 25.79
CA GLY A 72 -18.39 15.10 25.51
C GLY A 72 -18.72 15.29 24.01
N GLU A 73 -20.00 15.18 23.67
CA GLU A 73 -20.45 15.32 22.27
C GLU A 73 -20.18 16.73 21.73
N PRO A 74 -19.65 16.88 20.49
CA PRO A 74 -19.33 18.17 19.90
C PRO A 74 -20.61 18.97 19.61
N THR A 75 -21.12 19.66 20.62
CA THR A 75 -22.15 20.68 20.49
C THR A 75 -21.49 22.05 20.29
N HIS A 76 -22.23 23.04 19.78
CA HIS A 76 -21.73 24.41 19.60
C HIS A 76 -21.25 25.09 20.90
N TYR A 77 -21.39 24.44 22.06
CA TYR A 77 -21.04 24.93 23.40
C TYR A 77 -20.10 23.98 24.17
N LEU A 78 -19.21 23.25 23.47
CA LEU A 78 -18.24 22.40 24.15
C LEU A 78 -17.13 23.26 24.80
N ASP A 79 -17.34 23.67 26.05
CA ASP A 79 -16.28 24.15 26.93
C ASP A 79 -15.52 22.94 27.51
N ALA A 80 -14.76 22.27 26.63
CA ALA A 80 -14.00 21.09 27.00
C ALA A 80 -12.85 21.49 27.93
N LYS A 81 -13.03 21.28 29.23
CA LYS A 81 -12.01 21.52 30.27
C LYS A 81 -10.80 20.58 30.18
N ALA A 82 -10.86 19.58 29.31
CA ALA A 82 -9.77 18.67 29.03
C ALA A 82 -9.70 18.33 27.55
N SER A 83 -8.51 18.04 27.05
CA SER A 83 -8.32 17.47 25.72
C SER A 83 -7.31 16.34 25.76
N VAL A 84 -7.37 15.46 24.76
CA VAL A 84 -6.46 14.32 24.64
C VAL A 84 -5.80 14.33 23.27
N ILE A 85 -4.49 14.14 23.24
CA ILE A 85 -3.70 13.98 22.02
C ILE A 85 -3.17 12.55 22.00
N ARG A 86 -3.43 11.84 20.89
CA ARG A 86 -2.85 10.51 20.63
C ARG A 86 -1.91 10.63 19.44
N SER A 87 -0.62 10.40 19.63
CA SER A 87 0.36 10.39 18.54
C SER A 87 0.85 8.96 18.31
N ARG A 88 0.60 8.40 17.13
CA ARG A 88 0.89 7.01 16.79
C ARG A 88 1.97 6.87 15.75
N ALA A 89 2.83 5.89 15.91
CA ALA A 89 3.78 5.48 14.88
C ALA A 89 3.83 3.96 14.72
N ILE A 90 4.05 3.51 13.48
CA ILE A 90 4.47 2.15 13.17
C ILE A 90 5.85 2.16 12.55
N GLY A 91 6.67 1.20 12.97
CA GLY A 91 7.96 0.91 12.35
C GLY A 91 8.44 -0.46 12.78
N GLY A 92 7.61 -1.51 12.66
CA GLY A 92 7.86 -2.86 13.18
C GLY A 92 7.28 -3.13 14.58
N SER A 93 7.14 -2.09 15.40
CA SER A 93 6.28 -2.02 16.59
C SER A 93 5.14 -1.02 16.36
N PHE A 94 4.17 -1.01 17.28
CA PHE A 94 3.18 0.07 17.37
C PHE A 94 3.46 0.89 18.64
N ASP A 95 3.70 2.18 18.45
CA ASP A 95 3.97 3.12 19.54
C ASP A 95 2.87 4.19 19.57
N GLU A 96 2.30 4.44 20.74
CA GLU A 96 1.32 5.51 20.98
C GLU A 96 1.76 6.39 22.15
N GLU A 97 2.03 7.67 21.88
CA GLU A 97 2.14 8.70 22.92
C GLU A 97 0.76 9.26 23.21
N LEU A 98 0.37 9.20 24.49
CA LEU A 98 -0.92 9.64 24.99
C LEU A 98 -0.71 10.82 25.93
N THR A 99 -1.25 11.97 25.56
CA THR A 99 -1.19 13.21 26.35
C THR A 99 -2.60 13.65 26.73
N VAL A 100 -2.82 13.92 28.01
CA VAL A 100 -4.05 14.49 28.56
C VAL A 100 -3.73 15.90 29.05
N LEU A 101 -4.46 16.91 28.55
CA LEU A 101 -4.29 18.31 28.93
C LEU A 101 -5.47 18.76 29.79
N ASN A 102 -5.18 19.46 30.88
CA ASN A 102 -6.17 20.13 31.71
C ASN A 102 -6.20 21.63 31.36
N HIS A 103 -7.31 22.09 30.78
CA HIS A 103 -7.53 23.50 30.40
C HIS A 103 -8.27 24.29 31.48
N SER A 104 -8.64 23.66 32.59
CA SER A 104 -9.33 24.32 33.68
C SER A 104 -8.37 25.14 34.56
N GLY A 105 -8.96 26.07 35.32
CA GLY A 105 -8.22 26.89 36.30
C GLY A 105 -7.81 26.14 37.57
N GLU A 106 -8.21 24.88 37.74
CA GLU A 106 -8.04 24.09 38.96
C GLU A 106 -7.32 22.76 38.69
N GLU A 107 -6.81 22.13 39.74
CA GLU A 107 -6.28 20.76 39.67
C GLU A 107 -7.43 19.75 39.49
N VAL A 108 -7.24 18.77 38.60
CA VAL A 108 -8.26 17.77 38.28
C VAL A 108 -7.67 16.36 38.33
N ASP A 109 -8.41 15.44 38.94
CA ASP A 109 -8.13 14.00 38.91
C ASP A 109 -8.81 13.36 37.69
N PHE A 110 -8.04 12.66 36.86
CA PHE A 110 -8.51 11.90 35.71
C PHE A 110 -8.22 10.41 35.87
N SER A 111 -9.18 9.59 35.47
CA SER A 111 -9.02 8.15 35.26
C SER A 111 -8.91 7.88 33.76
N VAL A 112 -7.69 7.66 33.29
CA VAL A 112 -7.40 7.32 31.88
C VAL A 112 -7.38 5.80 31.74
N ARG A 113 -8.27 5.24 30.93
CA ARG A 113 -8.37 3.79 30.73
C ARG A 113 -8.18 3.46 29.26
N LEU A 114 -7.27 2.53 28.98
CA LEU A 114 -7.12 1.94 27.68
C LEU A 114 -7.47 0.45 27.75
N GLU A 115 -8.56 0.08 27.09
CA GLU A 115 -8.99 -1.30 26.95
C GLU A 115 -8.27 -1.95 25.76
N MET A 116 -7.77 -3.17 25.97
CA MET A 116 -6.90 -3.88 25.03
C MET A 116 -7.35 -5.32 24.90
N SER A 117 -7.35 -5.85 23.68
CA SER A 117 -7.61 -7.28 23.43
C SER A 117 -6.95 -7.74 22.13
N SER A 118 -6.71 -9.05 22.06
CA SER A 118 -6.14 -9.73 20.90
C SER A 118 -6.91 -11.02 20.67
N ASP A 119 -7.45 -11.19 19.47
CA ASP A 119 -8.05 -12.45 19.02
C ASP A 119 -7.10 -13.31 18.17
N PHE A 120 -5.99 -12.72 17.70
CA PHE A 120 -5.04 -13.38 16.80
C PHE A 120 -5.72 -13.98 15.57
N ALA A 121 -6.84 -13.37 15.14
CA ALA A 121 -7.56 -13.78 13.95
C ALA A 121 -6.67 -13.52 12.73
N ASP A 122 -6.63 -14.47 11.79
CA ASP A 122 -6.10 -14.18 10.47
C ASP A 122 -7.12 -13.38 9.62
N LEU A 123 -6.66 -12.82 8.51
CA LEU A 123 -7.50 -11.99 7.65
C LEU A 123 -8.77 -12.72 7.15
N PHE A 124 -8.75 -14.04 6.96
CA PHE A 124 -9.91 -14.77 6.48
C PHE A 124 -10.92 -15.06 7.60
N GLU A 125 -10.44 -15.27 8.83
CA GLU A 125 -11.27 -15.40 10.03
C GLU A 125 -12.02 -14.10 10.38
N ILE A 126 -11.52 -12.93 9.98
CA ILE A 126 -12.23 -11.66 10.18
C ILE A 126 -13.46 -11.56 9.29
N LYS A 127 -13.37 -12.06 8.04
CA LYS A 127 -14.51 -12.10 7.11
C LYS A 127 -15.55 -13.14 7.55
N HIS A 128 -15.09 -14.23 8.15
CA HIS A 128 -15.94 -15.33 8.58
C HIS A 128 -15.57 -15.72 10.00
N ALA A 129 -16.37 -15.27 10.98
CA ALA A 129 -16.16 -15.61 12.38
C ALA A 129 -15.94 -17.12 12.54
N ARG A 130 -14.75 -17.51 13.01
CA ARG A 130 -14.41 -18.87 13.37
C ARG A 130 -13.91 -18.88 14.80
N GLU A 131 -14.26 -19.94 15.53
CA GLU A 131 -13.67 -20.18 16.83
C GLU A 131 -12.21 -20.58 16.65
N LYS A 132 -11.32 -19.94 17.42
CA LYS A 132 -9.89 -20.27 17.41
C LYS A 132 -9.69 -21.67 18.00
N ILE A 133 -8.88 -22.49 17.33
CA ILE A 133 -8.55 -23.85 17.78
C ILE A 133 -7.48 -23.83 18.88
N GLY A 134 -6.55 -22.88 18.79
CA GLY A 134 -5.46 -22.74 19.76
C GLY A 134 -5.91 -22.19 21.12
N ARG A 135 -4.94 -22.11 22.04
CA ARG A 135 -5.14 -21.57 23.38
C ARG A 135 -4.64 -20.14 23.47
N THR A 136 -5.49 -19.26 24.01
CA THR A 136 -5.10 -17.91 24.40
C THR A 136 -4.80 -17.86 25.90
N THR A 137 -3.74 -17.15 26.27
CA THR A 137 -3.39 -16.86 27.67
C THR A 137 -3.11 -15.39 27.86
N VAL A 138 -3.44 -14.87 29.05
CA VAL A 138 -3.16 -13.50 29.46
C VAL A 138 -2.25 -13.54 30.66
N ALA A 139 -1.14 -12.82 30.60
CA ALA A 139 -0.23 -12.61 31.72
C ALA A 139 -0.14 -11.12 32.02
N VAL A 140 -0.21 -10.79 33.30
CA VAL A 140 -0.14 -9.42 33.80
C VAL A 140 1.05 -9.34 34.75
N THR A 141 1.95 -8.38 34.49
CA THR A 141 3.04 -8.01 35.40
C THR A 141 3.06 -6.50 35.59
N ASP A 142 4.00 -5.99 36.39
CA ASP A 142 4.13 -4.55 36.60
C ASP A 142 4.33 -3.82 35.27
N ASN A 143 3.39 -2.95 34.91
CA ASN A 143 3.36 -2.12 33.69
C ASN A 143 3.39 -2.89 32.36
N GLU A 144 3.07 -4.19 32.36
CA GLU A 144 3.07 -5.01 31.15
C GLU A 144 1.83 -5.90 31.08
N LEU A 145 1.15 -5.84 29.93
CA LEU A 145 0.08 -6.78 29.56
C LEU A 145 0.59 -7.65 28.40
N ARG A 146 0.57 -8.97 28.61
CA ARG A 146 1.01 -9.96 27.62
C ARG A 146 -0.14 -10.86 27.23
N LEU A 147 -0.46 -10.85 25.94
CA LEU A 147 -1.48 -11.67 25.31
C LEU A 147 -0.78 -12.68 24.41
N THR A 148 -1.02 -13.96 24.62
CA THR A 148 -0.34 -15.03 23.88
C THR A 148 -1.37 -15.95 23.25
N TYR A 149 -1.15 -16.34 22.01
CA TYR A 149 -1.91 -17.38 21.32
C TYR A 149 -0.99 -18.48 20.83
N ARG A 150 -1.38 -19.74 21.10
CA ARG A 150 -0.63 -20.90 20.65
C ARG A 150 -1.54 -22.02 20.14
N ARG A 151 -1.25 -22.47 18.92
CA ARG A 151 -1.75 -23.72 18.33
C ARG A 151 -0.55 -24.51 17.83
N GLU A 152 -0.17 -25.58 18.54
CA GLU A 152 1.03 -26.37 18.22
C GLU A 152 2.30 -25.51 18.09
N ALA A 153 2.87 -25.43 16.88
CA ALA A 153 4.04 -24.60 16.54
C ALA A 153 3.66 -23.16 16.12
N PHE A 154 2.39 -22.89 15.83
CA PHE A 154 1.91 -21.53 15.56
C PHE A 154 1.80 -20.77 16.88
N HIS A 155 2.68 -19.80 17.08
CA HIS A 155 2.80 -19.07 18.33
C HIS A 155 2.95 -17.56 18.07
N ARG A 156 2.07 -16.77 18.69
CA ARG A 156 1.97 -15.32 18.52
C ARG A 156 1.85 -14.66 19.88
N GLU A 157 2.44 -13.49 20.01
CA GLU A 157 2.37 -12.73 21.24
C GLU A 157 2.21 -11.24 20.96
N THR A 158 1.37 -10.58 21.77
CA THR A 158 1.26 -9.13 21.85
C THR A 158 1.70 -8.73 23.26
N VAL A 159 2.73 -7.90 23.36
CA VAL A 159 3.19 -7.36 24.64
C VAL A 159 3.02 -5.85 24.62
N VAL A 160 2.27 -5.33 25.58
CA VAL A 160 2.02 -3.89 25.75
C VAL A 160 2.73 -3.41 26.99
N ARG A 161 3.54 -2.35 26.87
CA ARG A 161 4.24 -1.71 28.00
C ARG A 161 3.94 -0.22 28.04
N SER A 162 3.97 0.35 29.24
CA SER A 162 3.84 1.80 29.45
C SER A 162 5.09 2.39 30.10
N THR A 163 5.40 3.66 29.80
CA THR A 163 6.53 4.37 30.43
C THR A 163 6.22 4.90 31.83
N VAL A 164 4.95 5.08 32.15
CA VAL A 164 4.46 5.52 33.47
C VAL A 164 3.76 4.33 34.15
N PRO A 165 3.87 4.16 35.48
CA PRO A 165 3.17 3.08 36.16
C PRO A 165 1.66 3.06 35.92
N ALA A 166 1.13 1.88 35.65
CA ALA A 166 -0.29 1.65 35.39
C ALA A 166 -0.85 0.55 36.28
N GLN A 167 -2.14 0.64 36.61
CA GLN A 167 -2.89 -0.51 37.11
C GLN A 167 -3.23 -1.39 35.91
N VAL A 168 -2.59 -2.56 35.83
CA VAL A 168 -2.78 -3.50 34.71
C VAL A 168 -3.71 -4.63 35.14
N ASP A 169 -4.67 -4.97 34.29
CA ASP A 169 -5.52 -6.14 34.43
C ASP A 169 -5.63 -6.88 33.10
N ALA A 170 -6.38 -7.99 33.07
CA ALA A 170 -6.50 -8.84 31.89
C ALA A 170 -7.13 -8.15 30.66
N SER A 171 -7.75 -6.98 30.83
CA SER A 171 -8.48 -6.24 29.80
C SER A 171 -7.83 -4.89 29.45
N GLY A 172 -6.72 -4.50 30.07
CA GLY A 172 -6.01 -3.28 29.72
C GLY A 172 -5.26 -2.60 30.86
N MET A 173 -5.04 -1.29 30.69
CA MET A 173 -4.27 -0.45 31.60
C MET A 173 -5.07 0.78 32.05
N THR A 174 -5.06 1.06 33.36
CA THR A 174 -5.65 2.26 33.97
C THR A 174 -4.58 3.14 34.60
N PHE A 175 -4.66 4.44 34.33
CA PHE A 175 -3.82 5.46 34.94
C PHE A 175 -4.71 6.40 35.76
N GLN A 176 -4.42 6.52 37.05
CA GLN A 176 -5.02 7.53 37.92
C GLN A 176 -4.05 8.71 37.97
N VAL A 177 -4.43 9.82 37.37
CA VAL A 177 -3.52 10.95 37.13
C VAL A 177 -4.12 12.24 37.66
N ARG A 178 -3.31 13.01 38.37
CA ARG A 178 -3.67 14.32 38.91
C ARG A 178 -2.94 15.37 38.11
N ILE A 179 -3.68 16.24 37.42
CA ILE A 179 -3.12 17.22 36.49
C ILE A 179 -3.41 18.62 37.01
N GLN A 180 -2.35 19.41 37.21
CA GLN A 180 -2.47 20.81 37.64
C GLN A 180 -3.25 21.65 36.62
N SER A 181 -3.72 22.81 37.07
CA SER A 181 -4.29 23.85 36.21
C SER A 181 -3.36 24.15 35.03
N ASN A 182 -3.91 24.16 33.81
CA ASN A 182 -3.19 24.47 32.56
C ASN A 182 -1.93 23.61 32.33
N SER A 183 -1.93 22.36 32.81
CA SER A 183 -0.80 21.43 32.68
C SER A 183 -1.23 20.14 31.96
N GLU A 184 -0.26 19.27 31.71
CA GLU A 184 -0.47 18.01 30.98
C GLU A 184 0.14 16.81 31.69
N TRP A 185 -0.38 15.64 31.36
CA TRP A 185 0.21 14.34 31.69
C TRP A 185 0.43 13.55 30.40
N THR A 186 1.59 12.90 30.29
CA THR A 186 1.97 12.13 29.10
C THR A 186 2.51 10.75 29.49
N THR A 187 2.12 9.73 28.73
CA THR A 187 2.71 8.38 28.78
C THR A 187 2.92 7.84 27.36
N ARG A 188 3.89 6.93 27.18
CA ARG A 188 4.07 6.20 25.93
C ARG A 188 3.71 4.74 26.14
N LEU A 189 2.94 4.21 25.20
CA LEU A 189 2.57 2.82 25.11
C LEU A 189 3.34 2.19 23.95
N HIS A 190 4.09 1.14 24.25
CA HIS A 190 4.81 0.36 23.27
C HIS A 190 4.16 -1.01 23.12
N VAL A 191 3.74 -1.34 21.91
CA VAL A 191 3.14 -2.61 21.53
C VAL A 191 4.09 -3.38 20.62
N SER A 192 4.69 -4.42 21.16
CA SER A 192 5.47 -5.39 20.39
C SER A 192 4.58 -6.56 20.00
N THR A 193 4.46 -6.78 18.70
CA THR A 193 3.95 -8.03 18.11
C THR A 193 5.11 -9.01 18.05
N VAL A 194 4.92 -10.31 18.26
CA VAL A 194 5.99 -11.33 18.18
C VAL A 194 5.49 -12.53 17.39
N VAL A 195 6.30 -12.97 16.43
CA VAL A 195 5.99 -14.10 15.54
C VAL A 195 7.04 -15.19 15.74
N TYR A 196 6.73 -16.18 16.57
CA TYR A 196 7.68 -17.24 16.88
C TYR A 196 7.82 -18.24 15.73
N GLY A 197 9.07 -18.56 15.39
CA GLY A 197 9.44 -19.63 14.47
C GLY A 197 9.72 -20.95 15.18
N ALA A 198 10.11 -21.96 14.41
CA ALA A 198 10.41 -23.31 14.92
C ALA A 198 11.52 -23.36 15.99
N ARG A 199 12.43 -22.38 16.00
CA ARG A 199 13.52 -22.26 16.98
C ARG A 199 13.13 -21.51 18.26
N GLY A 200 11.88 -21.06 18.40
CA GLY A 200 11.44 -20.27 19.55
C GLY A 200 11.94 -18.83 19.53
N GLU A 201 12.51 -18.38 18.41
CA GLU A 201 12.92 -17.00 18.16
C GLU A 201 11.89 -16.30 17.28
N ASP A 202 11.87 -14.97 17.33
CA ASP A 202 11.06 -14.18 16.40
C ASP A 202 11.59 -14.36 14.97
N ILE A 203 10.76 -14.88 14.05
CA ILE A 203 11.17 -15.09 12.65
C ILE A 203 11.61 -13.81 11.96
N ARG A 204 11.15 -12.67 12.47
CA ARG A 204 11.50 -11.38 11.90
C ARG A 204 12.94 -11.07 12.20
N ALA A 205 13.51 -11.43 13.35
CA ALA A 205 14.90 -11.12 13.69
C ALA A 205 15.95 -11.55 12.65
N THR A 206 15.62 -12.49 11.75
CA THR A 206 16.48 -12.94 10.65
C THR A 206 16.22 -12.28 9.29
N LEU A 207 15.20 -11.42 9.17
CA LEU A 207 14.86 -10.74 7.92
C LEU A 207 15.72 -9.46 7.75
N PRO A 208 16.19 -9.16 6.53
CA PRO A 208 17.05 -8.01 6.25
C PRO A 208 16.53 -6.65 6.73
N TYR A 209 15.22 -6.46 6.77
CA TYR A 209 14.59 -5.20 7.19
C TYR A 209 13.78 -5.33 8.49
N ALA A 210 14.02 -6.39 9.26
CA ALA A 210 13.32 -6.56 10.52
C ALA A 210 13.97 -5.82 11.68
N GLY A 211 13.08 -5.23 12.48
CA GLY A 211 13.43 -4.50 13.67
C GLY A 211 12.50 -3.31 13.83
N SER A 212 12.43 -2.78 15.05
CA SER A 212 11.81 -1.48 15.25
C SER A 212 12.68 -0.41 14.59
N ARG A 213 12.12 0.38 13.68
CA ARG A 213 12.82 1.50 13.02
C ARG A 213 12.07 2.80 13.24
N GLY A 214 12.82 3.86 13.50
CA GLY A 214 12.26 5.19 13.74
C GLY A 214 11.70 5.83 12.47
N GLY A 215 10.80 6.81 12.65
CA GLY A 215 10.17 7.54 11.55
C GLY A 215 11.16 8.19 10.57
N ASP A 216 12.32 8.62 11.04
CA ASP A 216 13.35 9.22 10.17
C ASP A 216 13.96 8.20 9.21
N ALA A 217 14.15 6.96 9.64
CA ALA A 217 14.63 5.88 8.77
C ALA A 217 13.58 5.51 7.72
N ILE A 218 12.30 5.47 8.11
CA ILE A 218 11.18 5.24 7.18
C ILE A 218 11.12 6.35 6.13
N ARG A 219 11.17 7.61 6.59
CA ARG A 219 11.13 8.79 5.72
C ARG A 219 12.30 8.79 4.74
N ALA A 220 13.52 8.55 5.22
CA ALA A 220 14.71 8.54 4.38
C ALA A 220 14.61 7.50 3.26
N GLU A 221 14.16 6.29 3.58
CA GLU A 221 14.00 5.21 2.59
C GLU A 221 12.87 5.48 1.58
N GLN A 222 11.75 6.04 2.04
CA GLN A 222 10.67 6.46 1.13
C GLN A 222 11.16 7.58 0.20
N GLN A 223 11.90 8.56 0.73
CA GLN A 223 12.44 9.66 -0.05
C GLN A 223 13.47 9.19 -1.08
N GLU A 224 14.33 8.23 -0.74
CA GLU A 224 15.28 7.62 -1.67
C GLU A 224 14.58 6.99 -2.89
N LEU A 225 13.41 6.36 -2.69
CA LEU A 225 12.61 5.84 -3.80
C LEU A 225 12.01 6.97 -4.64
N ILE A 226 11.43 7.96 -3.98
CA ILE A 226 10.78 9.12 -4.63
C ILE A 226 11.80 9.89 -5.46
N ASP A 227 13.01 10.09 -4.96
CA ASP A 227 14.08 10.85 -5.63
C ASP A 227 14.60 10.15 -6.89
N ARG A 228 14.50 8.81 -6.95
CA ARG A 228 14.83 8.03 -8.15
C ARG A 228 13.78 8.12 -9.24
N ALA A 229 12.53 8.44 -8.88
CA ALA A 229 11.46 8.55 -9.83
C ALA A 229 11.65 9.78 -10.74
N PRO A 230 11.21 9.72 -12.02
CA PRO A 230 11.28 10.86 -12.91
C PRO A 230 10.53 12.08 -12.36
N LYS A 231 11.12 13.28 -12.47
CA LYS A 231 10.45 14.51 -12.05
C LYS A 231 9.40 14.91 -13.09
N LEU A 232 8.18 15.18 -12.63
CA LEU A 232 7.10 15.68 -13.46
C LEU A 232 7.04 17.20 -13.40
N GLY A 233 7.40 17.87 -14.50
CA GLY A 233 7.10 19.28 -14.71
C GLY A 233 5.73 19.44 -15.34
N CYS A 234 4.77 20.03 -14.61
CA CYS A 234 3.40 20.23 -15.07
C CYS A 234 2.77 21.47 -14.43
N ASP A 235 2.03 22.26 -15.22
CA ASP A 235 1.26 23.43 -14.73
C ASP A 235 -0.13 23.03 -14.18
N CYS A 236 -0.50 21.75 -14.29
CA CYS A 236 -1.75 21.20 -13.75
C CYS A 236 -1.51 20.68 -12.34
N GLU A 237 -1.80 21.51 -11.33
CA GLU A 237 -1.64 21.18 -9.91
C GLU A 237 -2.30 19.86 -9.50
N PRO A 238 -3.55 19.53 -9.91
CA PRO A 238 -4.14 18.23 -9.60
C PRO A 238 -3.33 17.03 -10.13
N LEU A 239 -2.74 17.15 -11.32
CA LEU A 239 -1.93 16.09 -11.91
C LEU A 239 -0.57 15.96 -11.20
N ALA A 240 0.07 17.09 -10.89
CA ALA A 240 1.30 17.09 -10.09
C ALA A 240 1.07 16.49 -8.69
N GLY A 241 -0.05 16.84 -8.06
CA GLY A 241 -0.50 16.27 -6.79
C GLY A 241 -0.75 14.77 -6.86
N ALA A 242 -1.46 14.31 -7.89
CA ALA A 242 -1.72 12.88 -8.11
C ALA A 242 -0.42 12.09 -8.33
N TYR A 243 0.50 12.60 -9.15
CA TYR A 243 1.80 11.97 -9.39
C TYR A 243 2.62 11.80 -8.10
N ARG A 244 2.75 12.89 -7.32
CA ARG A 244 3.46 12.87 -6.04
C ARG A 244 2.81 11.90 -5.05
N ARG A 245 1.48 11.89 -4.97
CA ARG A 245 0.74 10.95 -4.11
C ARG A 245 0.99 9.51 -4.54
N SER A 246 0.93 9.20 -5.84
CA SER A 246 1.21 7.84 -6.34
C SER A 246 2.61 7.36 -5.98
N LEU A 247 3.63 8.23 -6.01
CA LEU A 247 4.99 7.85 -5.58
C LEU A 247 5.05 7.58 -4.07
N ASN A 248 4.40 8.42 -3.25
CA ASN A 248 4.32 8.21 -1.80
C ASN A 248 3.60 6.90 -1.47
N ASP A 249 2.47 6.63 -2.13
CA ASP A 249 1.68 5.41 -1.93
C ASP A 249 2.48 4.16 -2.35
N LEU A 250 3.19 4.21 -3.49
CA LEU A 250 4.09 3.14 -3.92
C LEU A 250 5.24 2.92 -2.92
N ALA A 251 5.80 3.99 -2.36
CA ALA A 251 6.87 3.90 -1.38
C ALA A 251 6.38 3.27 -0.07
N ALA A 252 5.16 3.60 0.35
CA ALA A 252 4.51 3.11 1.56
C ALA A 252 4.05 1.65 1.44
N LEU A 253 3.44 1.25 0.32
CA LEU A 253 2.86 -0.09 0.11
C LEU A 253 3.89 -1.21 -0.10
N ARG A 254 5.16 -0.99 0.25
CA ARG A 254 6.19 -2.03 0.18
C ARG A 254 6.23 -2.85 1.45
N TYR A 255 6.26 -4.17 1.32
CA TYR A 255 6.41 -5.12 2.42
C TYR A 255 7.55 -6.08 2.15
N GLU A 256 8.00 -6.77 3.19
CA GLU A 256 9.08 -7.75 3.12
C GLU A 256 8.53 -9.17 2.97
N SER A 257 9.00 -9.87 1.92
CA SER A 257 8.73 -11.29 1.74
C SER A 257 9.56 -12.11 2.73
N ILE A 258 8.92 -12.96 3.54
CA ILE A 258 9.66 -13.91 4.40
C ILE A 258 10.50 -14.88 3.55
N ALA A 259 10.01 -15.24 2.36
CA ALA A 259 10.64 -16.28 1.53
C ALA A 259 11.96 -15.81 0.89
N LEU A 260 12.07 -14.52 0.54
CA LEU A 260 13.22 -13.98 -0.19
C LEU A 260 13.96 -12.87 0.56
N GLY A 261 13.39 -12.30 1.63
CA GLY A 261 13.97 -11.14 2.32
C GLY A 261 14.06 -9.90 1.44
N VAL A 262 13.16 -9.76 0.46
CA VAL A 262 13.13 -8.62 -0.47
C VAL A 262 11.84 -7.83 -0.32
N ARG A 263 11.90 -6.54 -0.67
CA ARG A 263 10.72 -5.68 -0.71
C ARG A 263 9.90 -5.94 -1.98
N LEU A 264 8.62 -6.18 -1.77
CA LEU A 264 7.61 -6.35 -2.81
C LEU A 264 6.51 -5.30 -2.63
N ILE A 265 5.75 -5.02 -3.67
CA ILE A 265 4.66 -4.05 -3.64
C ILE A 265 3.35 -4.78 -3.38
N ALA A 266 2.63 -4.39 -2.33
CA ALA A 266 1.29 -4.89 -2.04
C ALA A 266 0.23 -4.11 -2.84
N ALA A 267 -0.93 -4.73 -3.05
CA ALA A 267 -2.02 -4.09 -3.79
C ALA A 267 -2.83 -3.10 -2.93
N GLY A 268 -2.79 -3.26 -1.60
CA GLY A 268 -3.42 -2.30 -0.69
C GLY A 268 -3.83 -2.88 0.66
N LEU A 269 -4.14 -1.98 1.59
CA LEU A 269 -4.69 -2.36 2.88
C LEU A 269 -6.19 -2.66 2.80
N PRO A 270 -6.73 -3.38 3.78
CA PRO A 270 -6.03 -4.29 4.70
C PRO A 270 -5.95 -5.72 4.12
N TRP A 271 -6.82 -6.05 3.16
CA TRP A 271 -6.96 -7.40 2.63
C TRP A 271 -5.86 -7.80 1.65
N PHE A 272 -5.21 -6.83 0.99
CA PHE A 272 -4.28 -7.08 -0.10
C PHE A 272 -2.82 -6.78 0.26
N MET A 273 -2.49 -6.84 1.56
CA MET A 273 -1.16 -6.58 2.11
C MET A 273 -0.25 -7.83 2.04
N THR A 274 -0.11 -8.39 0.84
CA THR A 274 0.75 -9.55 0.55
C THR A 274 1.04 -9.65 -0.96
N LEU A 275 1.71 -10.72 -1.40
CA LEU A 275 1.95 -11.01 -2.81
C LEU A 275 0.64 -11.44 -3.46
N PHE A 276 0.15 -10.62 -4.38
CA PHE A 276 -0.90 -10.96 -5.33
C PHE A 276 -0.31 -10.98 -6.72
N GLY A 277 -0.36 -12.12 -7.42
CA GLY A 277 0.29 -12.29 -8.73
C GLY A 277 -0.14 -11.23 -9.73
N ARG A 278 -1.42 -11.21 -10.09
CA ARG A 278 -2.02 -10.22 -10.99
C ARG A 278 -1.70 -8.78 -10.59
N ASP A 279 -2.00 -8.42 -9.35
CA ASP A 279 -1.92 -7.03 -8.88
C ASP A 279 -0.46 -6.54 -8.83
N SER A 280 0.47 -7.41 -8.43
CA SER A 280 1.91 -7.11 -8.46
C SER A 280 2.42 -6.98 -9.89
N ILE A 281 1.92 -7.81 -10.83
CA ILE A 281 2.28 -7.70 -12.25
C ILE A 281 1.74 -6.41 -12.86
N ILE A 282 0.47 -6.07 -12.64
CA ILE A 282 -0.14 -4.84 -13.16
C ILE A 282 0.58 -3.62 -12.60
N THR A 283 0.86 -3.62 -11.30
CA THR A 283 1.64 -2.54 -10.66
C THR A 283 3.02 -2.45 -11.29
N SER A 284 3.71 -3.58 -11.49
CA SER A 284 5.01 -3.65 -12.16
C SER A 284 4.97 -3.04 -13.57
N LEU A 285 3.97 -3.38 -14.38
CA LEU A 285 3.76 -2.81 -15.71
C LEU A 285 3.52 -1.28 -15.67
N GLN A 286 2.77 -0.80 -14.67
CA GLN A 286 2.49 0.63 -14.50
C GLN A 286 3.71 1.43 -14.03
N VAL A 287 4.55 0.85 -13.18
CA VAL A 287 5.75 1.52 -12.65
C VAL A 287 6.97 1.35 -13.53
N LEU A 288 6.99 0.39 -14.45
CA LEU A 288 8.11 0.08 -15.34
C LEU A 288 8.71 1.33 -16.03
N PRO A 289 7.92 2.30 -16.53
CA PRO A 289 8.47 3.52 -17.12
C PRO A 289 9.17 4.48 -16.15
N PHE A 290 8.94 4.32 -14.85
CA PHE A 290 9.35 5.25 -13.80
C PHE A 290 10.43 4.66 -12.89
N LEU A 291 10.22 3.44 -12.40
CA LEU A 291 11.04 2.76 -11.40
C LEU A 291 11.28 1.30 -11.81
N PRO A 292 11.99 1.04 -12.93
CA PRO A 292 12.18 -0.31 -13.46
C PRO A 292 12.90 -1.27 -12.49
N GLU A 293 13.67 -0.73 -11.54
CA GLU A 293 14.38 -1.52 -10.53
C GLU A 293 13.46 -2.20 -9.50
N LEU A 294 12.17 -1.84 -9.45
CA LEU A 294 11.20 -2.49 -8.55
C LEU A 294 10.64 -3.81 -9.11
N ILE A 295 10.86 -4.10 -10.39
CA ILE A 295 10.29 -5.28 -11.06
C ILE A 295 11.07 -6.58 -10.78
N PRO A 296 12.41 -6.62 -10.77
CA PRO A 296 13.17 -7.86 -10.60
C PRO A 296 12.77 -8.70 -9.37
N PRO A 297 12.57 -8.11 -8.17
CA PRO A 297 12.12 -8.87 -7.00
C PRO A 297 10.77 -9.56 -7.24
N THR A 298 9.81 -8.88 -7.88
CA THR A 298 8.47 -9.40 -8.18
C THR A 298 8.54 -10.58 -9.15
N ILE A 299 9.24 -10.42 -10.29
CA ILE A 299 9.31 -11.51 -11.30
C ILE A 299 10.09 -12.72 -10.78
N LEU A 300 11.14 -12.51 -9.98
CA LEU A 300 11.91 -13.60 -9.36
C LEU A 300 11.06 -14.37 -8.34
N MET A 301 10.27 -13.66 -7.53
CA MET A 301 9.36 -14.28 -6.56
C MET A 301 8.27 -15.10 -7.25
N LEU A 302 7.63 -14.55 -8.30
CA LEU A 302 6.59 -15.25 -9.05
C LEU A 302 7.15 -16.45 -9.82
N ALA A 303 8.35 -16.34 -10.39
CA ALA A 303 9.03 -17.46 -11.04
C ALA A 303 9.39 -18.57 -10.05
N GLY A 304 9.94 -18.20 -8.89
CA GLY A 304 10.35 -19.16 -7.84
C GLY A 304 9.18 -19.90 -7.20
N LEU A 305 7.98 -19.32 -7.24
CA LEU A 305 6.73 -19.91 -6.76
C LEU A 305 5.81 -20.36 -7.90
N GLN A 306 6.35 -20.59 -9.10
CA GLN A 306 5.58 -21.13 -10.21
C GLN A 306 5.13 -22.57 -9.90
N GLY A 307 3.88 -22.89 -10.27
CA GLY A 307 3.30 -24.21 -10.08
C GLY A 307 4.11 -25.28 -10.82
N HIS A 308 4.29 -26.44 -10.19
CA HIS A 308 5.09 -27.55 -10.75
C HIS A 308 4.40 -28.91 -10.63
N ARG A 309 3.20 -28.95 -10.03
CA ARG A 309 2.38 -30.14 -9.86
C ARG A 309 0.91 -29.81 -10.08
N VAL A 310 0.10 -30.85 -10.15
CA VAL A 310 -1.36 -30.72 -10.14
C VAL A 310 -1.83 -30.87 -8.70
N ASP A 311 -2.43 -29.82 -8.15
CA ASP A 311 -3.02 -29.80 -6.81
C ASP A 311 -4.38 -29.08 -6.85
N ASP A 312 -5.46 -29.86 -6.81
CA ASP A 312 -6.83 -29.33 -6.84
C ASP A 312 -7.15 -28.45 -5.61
N PHE A 313 -6.53 -28.75 -4.47
CA PHE A 313 -6.68 -27.95 -3.24
C PHE A 313 -5.88 -26.65 -3.29
N ARG A 314 -5.02 -26.40 -4.28
CA ARG A 314 -4.38 -25.08 -4.45
C ARG A 314 -4.72 -24.41 -5.78
N ASP A 315 -5.57 -25.05 -6.59
CA ASP A 315 -5.73 -24.76 -8.02
C ASP A 315 -4.38 -24.73 -8.79
N GLU A 316 -3.38 -25.47 -8.28
CA GLU A 316 -2.02 -25.52 -8.84
C GLU A 316 -1.99 -26.42 -10.07
N GLU A 317 -1.36 -25.93 -11.13
CA GLU A 317 -1.05 -26.68 -12.33
C GLU A 317 0.39 -26.35 -12.76
N PRO A 318 1.13 -27.28 -13.40
CA PRO A 318 2.47 -27.02 -13.90
C PRO A 318 2.53 -25.79 -14.80
N GLY A 319 3.46 -24.88 -14.51
CA GLY A 319 3.67 -23.62 -15.24
C GLY A 319 2.79 -22.45 -14.81
N LYS A 320 1.77 -22.67 -13.96
CA LYS A 320 0.84 -21.62 -13.52
C LYS A 320 1.49 -20.66 -12.53
N ILE A 321 1.17 -19.37 -12.63
CA ILE A 321 1.63 -18.34 -11.69
C ILE A 321 0.57 -18.14 -10.59
N LEU A 322 1.03 -18.03 -9.35
CA LEU A 322 0.16 -17.90 -8.17
C LEU A 322 -0.77 -16.68 -8.24
N HIS A 323 -1.95 -16.82 -7.66
CA HIS A 323 -2.88 -15.73 -7.43
C HIS A 323 -2.50 -14.94 -6.18
N GLU A 324 -2.31 -15.63 -5.04
CA GLU A 324 -1.92 -15.00 -3.78
C GLU A 324 -1.12 -15.94 -2.86
N LEU A 325 -0.35 -15.34 -1.95
CA LEU A 325 0.43 -16.04 -0.91
C LEU A 325 0.11 -15.45 0.47
N ARG A 326 -0.14 -16.31 1.47
CA ARG A 326 -0.55 -15.90 2.84
C ARG A 326 0.26 -16.60 3.92
N TYR A 327 0.41 -15.92 5.04
CA TYR A 327 1.17 -16.37 6.22
C TYR A 327 0.28 -16.56 7.47
N GLY A 328 -1.03 -16.38 7.32
CA GLY A 328 -2.02 -16.53 8.40
C GLY A 328 -2.10 -17.97 8.91
N GLU A 329 -2.72 -18.15 10.07
CA GLU A 329 -2.84 -19.46 10.73
C GLU A 329 -3.50 -20.51 9.84
N THR A 330 -4.69 -20.20 9.31
CA THR A 330 -5.47 -21.18 8.53
C THR A 330 -4.74 -21.59 7.24
N ALA A 331 -3.98 -20.67 6.63
CA ALA A 331 -3.13 -20.98 5.49
C ALA A 331 -1.90 -21.84 5.89
N GLY A 332 -1.32 -21.58 7.07
CA GLY A 332 -0.19 -22.35 7.60
C GLY A 332 -0.53 -23.79 7.98
N PHE A 333 -1.77 -24.07 8.39
CA PHE A 333 -2.28 -25.42 8.66
C PHE A 333 -2.98 -26.07 7.45
N GLU A 334 -2.89 -25.47 6.26
CA GLU A 334 -3.53 -25.96 5.03
C GLU A 334 -5.06 -26.16 5.15
N GLU A 335 -5.71 -25.41 6.04
CA GLU A 335 -7.18 -25.32 6.13
C GLU A 335 -7.76 -24.41 5.05
N GLN A 336 -6.88 -23.67 4.37
CA GLN A 336 -7.15 -22.80 3.25
C GLN A 336 -6.05 -22.92 2.18
N PRO A 337 -6.38 -22.67 0.91
CA PRO A 337 -5.47 -22.94 -0.21
C PRO A 337 -4.34 -21.91 -0.36
N HIS A 338 -4.32 -20.84 0.45
CA HIS A 338 -3.54 -19.62 0.22
C HIS A 338 -2.03 -19.69 0.54
N SER A 339 -1.43 -20.88 0.57
CA SER A 339 0.01 -21.04 0.90
C SER A 339 0.79 -21.93 -0.10
N PRO A 340 0.98 -21.52 -1.37
CA PRO A 340 0.30 -20.46 -2.12
C PRO A 340 -0.97 -20.96 -2.84
N TYR A 341 -1.86 -20.02 -3.22
CA TYR A 341 -3.06 -20.28 -4.03
C TYR A 341 -2.88 -19.83 -5.48
N TYR A 342 -3.33 -20.63 -6.44
CA TYR A 342 -3.17 -20.41 -7.88
C TYR A 342 -4.48 -20.18 -8.63
N GLY A 343 -5.55 -19.80 -7.94
CA GLY A 343 -6.89 -19.59 -8.52
C GLY A 343 -7.05 -18.37 -9.42
N SER A 344 -6.08 -18.06 -10.27
CA SER A 344 -6.16 -16.97 -11.26
C SER A 344 -6.06 -17.49 -12.69
N ALA A 345 -6.77 -16.84 -13.60
CA ALA A 345 -6.72 -17.13 -15.04
C ALA A 345 -5.70 -16.27 -15.78
N ASP A 346 -5.41 -15.08 -15.24
CA ASP A 346 -4.72 -13.99 -15.90
C ASP A 346 -3.26 -13.80 -15.43
N SER A 347 -2.91 -14.22 -14.22
CA SER A 347 -1.53 -14.04 -13.70
C SER A 347 -0.47 -14.71 -14.60
N THR A 348 -0.73 -15.92 -15.12
CA THR A 348 0.22 -16.64 -15.97
C THR A 348 0.49 -15.94 -17.32
N PRO A 349 -0.51 -15.57 -18.14
CA PRO A 349 -0.25 -14.80 -19.35
C PRO A 349 0.30 -13.40 -19.06
N LEU A 350 -0.15 -12.73 -17.99
CA LEU A 350 0.39 -11.43 -17.58
C LEU A 350 1.87 -11.52 -17.19
N PHE A 351 2.32 -12.61 -16.58
CA PHE A 351 3.73 -12.83 -16.23
C PHE A 351 4.62 -12.88 -17.47
N VAL A 352 4.18 -13.57 -18.54
CA VAL A 352 4.87 -13.59 -19.83
C VAL A 352 4.97 -12.18 -20.42
N ILE A 353 3.86 -11.43 -20.39
CA ILE A 353 3.81 -10.04 -20.87
C ILE A 353 4.78 -9.15 -20.07
N LEU A 354 4.79 -9.26 -18.74
CA LEU A 354 5.67 -8.46 -17.89
C LEU A 354 7.14 -8.73 -18.19
N ILE A 355 7.53 -9.97 -18.43
CA ILE A 355 8.93 -10.31 -18.77
C ILE A 355 9.32 -9.71 -20.13
N ASP A 356 8.46 -9.79 -21.13
CA ASP A 356 8.70 -9.16 -22.45
C ASP A 356 8.81 -7.63 -22.33
N GLU A 357 7.85 -6.98 -21.65
CA GLU A 357 7.88 -5.53 -21.44
C GLU A 357 9.09 -5.09 -20.62
N TYR A 358 9.48 -5.85 -19.60
CA TYR A 358 10.67 -5.57 -18.80
C TYR A 358 11.95 -5.60 -19.66
N GLU A 359 12.10 -6.61 -20.52
CA GLU A 359 13.24 -6.73 -21.44
C GLU A 359 13.30 -5.53 -22.38
N ARG A 360 12.19 -5.21 -23.03
CA ARG A 360 12.08 -4.10 -23.99
C ARG A 360 12.40 -2.76 -23.38
N TRP A 361 12.01 -2.55 -22.12
CA TRP A 361 12.20 -1.28 -21.44
C TRP A 361 13.59 -1.13 -20.82
N THR A 362 14.15 -2.19 -20.24
CA THR A 362 15.40 -2.13 -19.47
C THR A 362 16.62 -2.58 -20.25
N GLY A 363 16.45 -3.42 -21.28
CA GLY A 363 17.52 -4.11 -21.97
C GLY A 363 18.22 -5.19 -21.13
N ASP A 364 17.66 -5.60 -19.98
CA ASP A 364 18.23 -6.65 -19.12
C ASP A 364 17.93 -8.05 -19.66
N THR A 365 18.51 -8.34 -20.82
CA THR A 365 18.41 -9.64 -21.48
C THR A 365 19.03 -10.76 -20.62
N ALA A 366 19.95 -10.44 -19.70
CA ALA A 366 20.60 -11.43 -18.84
C ALA A 366 19.62 -12.04 -17.83
N LEU A 367 18.82 -11.21 -17.15
CA LEU A 367 17.78 -11.71 -16.25
C LEU A 367 16.71 -12.50 -17.00
N VAL A 368 16.26 -11.99 -18.15
CA VAL A 368 15.22 -12.64 -18.96
C VAL A 368 15.67 -14.01 -19.45
N LYS A 369 16.92 -14.16 -19.89
CA LYS A 369 17.49 -15.48 -20.24
C LYS A 369 17.53 -16.45 -19.05
N ARG A 370 17.79 -15.97 -17.83
CA ARG A 370 17.72 -16.82 -16.63
C ARG A 370 16.27 -17.27 -16.35
N LEU A 371 15.29 -16.45 -16.68
CA LEU A 371 13.87 -16.73 -16.49
C LEU A 371 13.22 -17.51 -17.66
N GLU A 372 13.97 -17.78 -18.74
CA GLU A 372 13.45 -18.50 -19.91
C GLU A 372 12.74 -19.82 -19.56
N PRO A 373 13.26 -20.70 -18.66
CA PRO A 373 12.56 -21.93 -18.30
C PRO A 373 11.17 -21.68 -17.71
N HIS A 374 11.04 -20.63 -16.89
CA HIS A 374 9.76 -20.24 -16.27
C HIS A 374 8.78 -19.67 -17.29
N VAL A 375 9.27 -18.88 -18.25
CA VAL A 375 8.44 -18.37 -19.36
C VAL A 375 7.93 -19.51 -20.23
N ARG A 376 8.78 -20.48 -20.56
CA ARG A 376 8.38 -21.67 -21.33
C ARG A 376 7.33 -22.50 -20.60
N ALA A 377 7.51 -22.73 -19.30
CA ALA A 377 6.51 -23.42 -18.50
C ALA A 377 5.17 -22.66 -18.45
N ALA A 378 5.21 -21.32 -18.37
CA ALA A 378 3.99 -20.50 -18.41
C ALA A 378 3.27 -20.59 -19.76
N LEU A 379 4.02 -20.61 -20.88
CA LEU A 379 3.45 -20.82 -22.22
C LEU A 379 2.88 -22.24 -22.37
N GLU A 380 3.58 -23.25 -21.89
CA GLU A 380 3.09 -24.64 -21.88
C GLU A 380 1.80 -24.76 -21.05
N TRP A 381 1.69 -24.04 -19.92
CA TRP A 381 0.45 -23.96 -19.16
C TRP A 381 -0.69 -23.34 -19.97
N ILE A 382 -0.44 -22.23 -20.68
CA ILE A 382 -1.44 -21.55 -21.53
C ILE A 382 -2.02 -22.53 -22.57
N ASP A 383 -1.15 -23.29 -23.23
CA ASP A 383 -1.54 -24.22 -24.29
C ASP A 383 -2.20 -25.50 -23.75
N THR A 384 -1.79 -25.98 -22.58
CA THR A 384 -2.20 -27.30 -22.06
C THR A 384 -3.35 -27.22 -21.06
N TYR A 385 -3.24 -26.35 -20.08
CA TYR A 385 -4.18 -26.24 -18.96
C TYR A 385 -5.11 -25.04 -19.10
N GLY A 386 -4.64 -23.97 -19.77
CA GLY A 386 -5.41 -22.76 -20.03
C GLY A 386 -6.44 -22.94 -21.14
N ASP A 387 -6.08 -23.58 -22.26
CA ASP A 387 -7.01 -23.87 -23.36
C ASP A 387 -7.74 -25.20 -23.18
N LEU A 388 -8.57 -25.28 -22.14
CA LEU A 388 -9.32 -26.49 -21.77
C LEU A 388 -10.17 -27.10 -22.91
N LEU A 389 -10.53 -26.31 -23.92
CA LEU A 389 -11.38 -26.75 -25.03
C LEU A 389 -10.64 -26.87 -26.37
N GLY A 390 -9.33 -26.61 -26.43
CA GLY A 390 -8.56 -26.65 -27.69
C GLY A 390 -9.02 -25.60 -28.72
N THR A 391 -9.48 -24.45 -28.24
CA THR A 391 -10.07 -23.36 -29.03
C THR A 391 -9.14 -22.18 -29.27
N GLY A 392 -7.97 -22.17 -28.62
CA GLY A 392 -7.05 -21.03 -28.55
C GLY A 392 -7.49 -19.93 -27.57
N TYR A 393 -8.50 -20.17 -26.74
CA TYR A 393 -8.97 -19.23 -25.71
C TYR A 393 -8.67 -19.78 -24.32
N LEU A 394 -8.29 -18.90 -23.39
CA LEU A 394 -8.10 -19.27 -21.98
C LEU A 394 -9.45 -19.45 -21.29
N TRP A 395 -9.59 -20.58 -20.59
CA TRP A 395 -10.75 -20.94 -19.78
C TRP A 395 -10.35 -20.97 -18.31
N TYR A 396 -11.24 -20.46 -17.45
CA TYR A 396 -11.06 -20.56 -16.01
C TYR A 396 -12.07 -21.54 -15.42
N ARG A 397 -11.56 -22.50 -14.63
CA ARG A 397 -12.36 -23.41 -13.83
C ARG A 397 -11.68 -23.60 -12.49
N THR A 398 -12.37 -23.22 -11.42
CA THR A 398 -11.96 -23.53 -10.04
C THR A 398 -11.97 -25.05 -9.84
N ARG A 399 -10.92 -25.60 -9.24
CA ARG A 399 -10.75 -27.03 -8.99
C ARG A 399 -10.96 -27.40 -7.52
N GLN A 400 -10.88 -26.40 -6.63
CA GLN A 400 -11.24 -26.51 -5.22
C GLN A 400 -12.60 -27.19 -4.99
N PRO A 401 -12.64 -28.32 -4.26
CA PRO A 401 -13.90 -28.95 -3.87
C PRO A 401 -14.50 -28.26 -2.64
N GLY A 402 -15.50 -27.39 -2.82
CA GLY A 402 -16.29 -26.89 -1.70
C GLY A 402 -17.11 -25.62 -1.98
N ASP A 403 -18.38 -25.64 -1.58
CA ASP A 403 -19.37 -24.56 -1.68
C ASP A 403 -19.11 -23.37 -0.73
N ARG A 404 -17.84 -23.13 -0.34
CA ARG A 404 -17.44 -22.08 0.60
C ARG A 404 -16.18 -21.37 0.11
N VAL A 405 -16.40 -20.15 -0.38
CA VAL A 405 -15.38 -19.15 -0.75
C VAL A 405 -14.66 -19.40 -2.08
N ALA A 406 -15.40 -19.42 -3.17
CA ALA A 406 -14.85 -19.09 -4.48
C ALA A 406 -15.98 -18.65 -5.42
N GLU A 407 -16.57 -17.48 -5.19
CA GLU A 407 -16.96 -16.73 -6.38
C GLU A 407 -15.66 -16.43 -7.13
N PRO A 408 -15.57 -16.70 -8.45
CA PRO A 408 -14.42 -16.26 -9.21
C PRO A 408 -14.27 -14.76 -8.97
N VAL A 409 -13.17 -14.36 -8.35
CA VAL A 409 -12.87 -12.95 -8.07
C VAL A 409 -12.45 -12.29 -9.39
N LEU A 410 -13.44 -12.13 -10.28
CA LEU A 410 -13.47 -11.08 -11.30
C LEU A 410 -13.80 -9.73 -10.62
N GLU A 411 -13.31 -9.49 -9.39
CA GLU A 411 -13.33 -8.16 -8.80
C GLU A 411 -12.44 -7.27 -9.67
N GLY A 412 -13.09 -6.39 -10.45
CA GLY A 412 -12.42 -5.33 -11.22
C GLY A 412 -12.74 -5.27 -12.72
N LEU A 413 -13.32 -6.31 -13.32
CA LEU A 413 -13.58 -6.34 -14.78
C LEU A 413 -15.05 -6.20 -15.19
N LEU A 414 -16.01 -6.36 -14.27
CA LEU A 414 -17.41 -6.04 -14.54
C LEU A 414 -17.61 -4.52 -14.55
N GLY A 415 -17.40 -3.89 -15.70
CA GLY A 415 -17.77 -2.50 -15.94
C GLY A 415 -16.85 -1.66 -16.83
N ARG A 416 -15.75 -2.21 -17.37
CA ARG A 416 -14.84 -1.47 -18.27
C ARG A 416 -14.83 -2.02 -19.70
N HIS A 417 -16.00 -2.13 -20.29
CA HIS A 417 -16.09 -2.02 -21.75
C HIS A 417 -15.95 -0.54 -22.10
N LEU A 418 -15.11 -0.23 -23.10
CA LEU A 418 -14.80 1.10 -23.67
C LEU A 418 -13.45 1.72 -23.25
N VAL A 419 -12.35 1.08 -23.64
CA VAL A 419 -11.20 1.85 -24.13
C VAL A 419 -10.98 1.47 -25.58
N ARG A 420 -11.32 2.37 -26.51
CA ARG A 420 -10.97 2.22 -27.93
C ARG A 420 -9.45 2.23 -28.06
N ARG A 421 -8.90 1.22 -28.75
CA ARG A 421 -7.49 1.22 -29.22
C ARG A 421 -7.15 2.56 -29.86
N ARG A 422 -6.12 3.24 -29.36
CA ARG A 422 -5.39 4.23 -30.17
C ARG A 422 -4.53 3.48 -31.19
N PRO A 423 -4.42 3.96 -32.44
CA PRO A 423 -3.50 3.39 -33.40
C PRO A 423 -2.06 3.68 -33.00
N ASP A 424 -1.20 2.72 -33.33
CA ASP A 424 0.25 2.72 -33.17
C ASP A 424 0.88 4.02 -33.65
N ALA A 425 1.63 4.67 -32.77
CA ALA A 425 2.61 5.67 -33.14
C ALA A 425 3.93 5.26 -32.48
N GLY A 426 4.82 4.67 -33.29
CA GLY A 426 6.16 4.28 -32.86
C GLY A 426 6.86 5.45 -32.18
N LEU A 427 7.04 5.32 -30.87
CA LEU A 427 7.80 6.27 -30.05
C LEU A 427 9.13 5.61 -29.68
N PRO A 428 10.27 6.28 -29.91
CA PRO A 428 11.57 5.76 -29.52
C PRO A 428 11.71 5.75 -27.98
N PRO A 429 12.55 4.87 -27.41
CA PRO A 429 12.72 4.78 -25.96
C PRO A 429 13.27 6.07 -25.36
N GLY A 430 12.76 6.46 -24.18
CA GLY A 430 13.46 7.37 -23.27
C GLY A 430 12.85 8.76 -23.00
N HIS A 431 11.83 9.22 -23.73
CA HIS A 431 11.15 10.47 -23.38
C HIS A 431 9.66 10.47 -23.81
N LEU A 432 8.74 10.41 -22.83
CA LEU A 432 7.35 10.79 -23.07
C LEU A 432 7.26 12.30 -23.27
N ARG A 433 7.01 12.75 -24.50
CA ARG A 433 6.60 14.12 -24.81
C ARG A 433 5.19 14.11 -25.38
N VAL A 434 4.23 14.52 -24.56
CA VAL A 434 2.90 14.95 -25.00
C VAL A 434 2.79 16.43 -24.66
N ALA A 435 2.06 17.22 -25.46
CA ALA A 435 1.93 18.66 -25.25
C ALA A 435 1.52 18.98 -23.79
N GLY A 436 2.40 19.69 -23.06
CA GLY A 436 2.18 20.09 -21.66
C GLY A 436 2.75 19.17 -20.57
N LEU A 437 3.33 18.01 -20.93
CA LEU A 437 3.94 17.07 -19.98
C LEU A 437 5.44 16.92 -20.26
N ARG A 438 6.30 17.21 -19.28
CA ARG A 438 7.73 16.94 -19.36
C ARG A 438 8.14 16.06 -18.18
N VAL A 439 8.44 14.80 -18.49
CA VAL A 439 9.03 13.84 -17.55
C VAL A 439 10.53 13.76 -17.81
N ARG A 440 11.35 13.96 -16.78
CA ARG A 440 12.83 13.84 -16.88
C ARG A 440 13.36 13.00 -15.74
N ARG A 441 14.24 12.06 -16.05
CA ARG A 441 15.11 11.39 -15.08
C ARG A 441 16.37 12.24 -14.93
N GLU A 442 16.76 12.56 -13.69
CA GLU A 442 18.07 13.14 -13.42
C GLU A 442 19.02 12.01 -13.06
N ASP A 443 20.21 11.99 -13.69
CA ASP A 443 21.26 11.04 -13.32
C ASP A 443 21.84 11.42 -11.95
N PRO A 444 22.04 10.46 -11.03
CA PRO A 444 22.51 10.71 -9.65
C PRO A 444 23.99 11.14 -9.55
N GLY A 445 24.58 11.72 -10.60
CA GLY A 445 26.02 11.99 -10.71
C GLY A 445 26.42 13.44 -10.98
N SER A 446 25.53 14.43 -10.90
CA SER A 446 25.91 15.84 -11.13
C SER A 446 26.14 16.57 -9.80
N PRO A 447 27.34 17.11 -9.53
CA PRO A 447 27.64 17.76 -8.26
C PRO A 447 26.89 19.10 -8.17
N ALA A 448 25.98 19.20 -7.21
CA ALA A 448 25.41 20.46 -6.76
C ALA A 448 26.49 21.20 -5.93
N GLY A 449 27.06 22.26 -6.50
CA GLY A 449 27.90 23.23 -5.80
C GLY A 449 27.16 24.56 -5.68
N PRO A 450 27.05 25.15 -4.47
CA PRO A 450 26.32 26.39 -4.26
C PRO A 450 27.28 27.58 -4.27
N GLU A 451 27.16 28.52 -5.21
CA GLU A 451 27.80 29.84 -5.03
C GLU A 451 26.93 30.99 -5.54
N GLY A 452 26.37 31.72 -4.58
CA GLY A 452 26.60 33.15 -4.46
C GLY A 452 25.91 34.07 -5.46
N LEU A 453 24.69 34.49 -5.14
CA LEU A 453 24.27 35.86 -5.42
C LEU A 453 25.27 36.82 -4.78
N GLU A 454 26.06 37.55 -5.56
CA GLU A 454 26.38 38.97 -5.29
C GLU A 454 26.76 39.69 -6.61
N ARG A 455 26.06 40.78 -6.90
CA ARG A 455 26.56 41.92 -7.70
C ARG A 455 27.04 42.95 -6.65
N PRO A 456 28.10 43.77 -6.87
CA PRO A 456 28.06 44.77 -7.95
C PRO A 456 29.41 45.26 -8.53
N GLY A 457 29.32 46.03 -9.63
CA GLY A 457 30.06 47.30 -9.74
C GLY A 457 31.49 47.32 -10.29
N VAL A 458 31.60 47.66 -11.57
CA VAL A 458 32.55 48.64 -12.17
C VAL A 458 33.89 48.90 -11.45
N ARG A 459 35.02 48.51 -12.07
CA ARG A 459 36.16 49.38 -12.45
C ARG A 459 37.31 48.56 -13.10
N ARG A 460 37.81 49.06 -14.23
CA ARG A 460 39.16 48.82 -14.83
C ARG A 460 40.16 49.83 -14.19
N PRO A 461 41.49 49.85 -14.47
CA PRO A 461 42.33 49.05 -15.40
C PRO A 461 43.77 48.68 -14.88
N VAL A 462 44.62 48.14 -15.79
CA VAL A 462 46.12 48.13 -15.84
C VAL A 462 46.83 47.14 -14.88
N GLY A 463 47.85 46.34 -15.24
CA GLY A 463 48.55 46.12 -16.50
C GLY A 463 49.82 45.25 -16.29
N ALA A 464 50.38 44.80 -17.43
CA ALA A 464 51.80 44.49 -17.70
C ALA A 464 52.49 43.22 -17.15
N GLY A 465 53.09 42.48 -18.12
CA GLY A 465 54.31 41.68 -18.00
C GLY A 465 54.07 40.19 -17.72
N GLY A 466 54.57 39.20 -18.48
CA GLY A 466 55.55 39.17 -19.57
C GLY A 466 56.35 37.86 -19.48
N CYS A 467 56.57 37.22 -20.65
CA CYS A 467 57.41 36.02 -20.94
C CYS A 467 56.96 34.67 -20.33
N GLY A 468 56.81 33.55 -21.06
CA GLY A 468 57.56 32.95 -22.19
C GLY A 468 58.06 31.59 -21.67
N ALA A 469 57.90 30.40 -22.27
CA ALA A 469 57.96 29.89 -23.64
C ALA A 469 57.18 28.54 -23.72
N GLN A 470 56.30 28.32 -24.71
CA GLN A 470 56.52 27.64 -26.01
C GLN A 470 57.00 26.17 -25.99
N ALA A 471 56.06 25.25 -26.28
CA ALA A 471 56.16 24.19 -27.29
C ALA A 471 54.73 23.81 -27.76
N ALA A 472 54.29 24.32 -28.92
CA ALA A 472 53.89 23.59 -30.16
C ALA A 472 52.96 22.37 -29.90
N VAL A 473 51.68 22.35 -30.33
CA VAL A 473 51.19 22.17 -31.72
C VAL A 473 49.75 22.74 -31.88
N GLN A 474 49.46 23.36 -33.03
CA GLN A 474 48.13 23.70 -33.60
C GLN A 474 48.17 23.42 -35.13
N PRO A 475 47.08 23.42 -35.94
CA PRO A 475 45.68 23.83 -35.68
C PRO A 475 44.56 22.93 -36.28
N ARG A 476 43.29 23.21 -35.88
CA ARG A 476 42.03 23.36 -36.68
C ARG A 476 40.85 23.13 -35.72
N LEU A 477 40.26 24.14 -35.09
CA LEU A 477 39.24 25.08 -35.59
C LEU A 477 37.98 24.38 -36.15
N LEU A 478 36.89 24.36 -35.35
CA LEU A 478 35.50 24.67 -35.76
C LEU A 478 34.58 24.65 -34.52
N ASP A 479 34.59 25.77 -33.81
CA ASP A 479 33.42 26.56 -33.37
C ASP A 479 32.04 25.85 -33.36
N ARG A 480 31.50 25.48 -32.17
CA ARG A 480 30.04 25.42 -31.91
C ARG A 480 29.70 25.71 -30.44
N ARG A 481 29.10 26.88 -30.23
CA ARG A 481 28.43 27.37 -29.03
C ARG A 481 27.29 26.42 -28.58
N PRO A 482 27.04 26.21 -27.28
CA PRO A 482 25.72 25.77 -26.82
C PRO A 482 24.81 27.00 -26.72
N GLY A 483 23.91 27.13 -27.69
CA GLY A 483 22.88 28.17 -27.69
C GLY A 483 21.81 27.88 -26.64
N VAL A 484 21.57 28.87 -25.79
CA VAL A 484 20.34 29.05 -25.01
C VAL A 484 19.15 29.06 -25.96
N LEU A 485 18.17 28.17 -25.75
CA LEU A 485 16.87 28.25 -26.44
C LEU A 485 15.89 29.06 -25.59
N CYS A 486 15.82 30.36 -25.92
CA CYS A 486 14.71 31.23 -25.54
C CYS A 486 13.43 30.86 -26.32
N ALA A 487 12.28 31.16 -25.70
CA ALA A 487 10.95 30.94 -26.26
C ALA A 487 10.75 31.57 -27.64
N ARG A 488 10.13 30.82 -28.57
CA ARG A 488 9.58 31.41 -29.80
C ARG A 488 8.19 32.00 -29.50
N PRO A 489 7.91 33.26 -29.88
CA PRO A 489 6.57 33.82 -29.77
C PRO A 489 5.62 33.10 -30.74
N GLY A 490 4.45 32.74 -30.22
CA GLY A 490 3.42 31.98 -30.95
C GLY A 490 2.93 32.69 -32.21
N ARG A 491 2.61 31.89 -33.24
CA ARG A 491 1.94 32.36 -34.46
C ARG A 491 0.56 32.92 -34.10
N ARG A 492 0.36 34.22 -34.30
CA ARG A 492 -0.96 34.84 -34.49
C ARG A 492 -1.58 34.36 -35.80
N ARG A 493 -2.87 34.00 -35.78
CA ARG A 493 -3.82 34.09 -36.90
C ARG A 493 -5.26 34.17 -36.35
N PRO A 494 -6.22 34.70 -37.12
CA PRO A 494 -6.78 36.03 -36.88
C PRO A 494 -8.19 36.01 -36.27
N ALA A 495 -8.63 37.20 -35.84
CA ALA A 495 -9.98 37.47 -35.36
C ALA A 495 -11.04 37.27 -36.46
N GLY A 496 -12.17 36.64 -36.09
CA GLY A 496 -13.39 36.62 -36.89
C GLY A 496 -14.17 35.32 -36.75
N GLY A 497 -15.15 35.29 -35.84
CA GLY A 497 -16.13 34.20 -35.73
C GLY A 497 -16.77 34.14 -34.34
N ARG A 498 -17.89 34.85 -34.15
CA ARG A 498 -18.79 34.66 -33.01
C ARG A 498 -19.46 33.29 -33.13
N ALA A 499 -19.43 32.48 -32.08
CA ALA A 499 -20.49 31.52 -31.74
C ALA A 499 -20.27 30.97 -30.32
N ASP A 500 -21.15 31.41 -29.43
CA ASP A 500 -21.77 30.72 -28.29
C ASP A 500 -20.92 30.04 -27.22
N VAL A 501 -20.83 30.78 -26.10
CA VAL A 501 -20.51 30.29 -24.77
C VAL A 501 -21.70 29.48 -24.25
N GLU A 502 -21.60 28.15 -24.21
CA GLU A 502 -22.42 27.35 -23.29
C GLU A 502 -21.62 27.07 -22.02
N HIS A 503 -21.94 27.84 -20.98
CA HIS A 503 -21.72 27.44 -19.61
C HIS A 503 -22.59 26.22 -19.30
N ARG A 504 -21.98 25.12 -18.84
CA ARG A 504 -22.68 24.12 -18.05
C ARG A 504 -21.97 23.89 -16.72
N ALA A 505 -22.74 24.09 -15.65
CA ALA A 505 -22.40 23.80 -14.26
C ALA A 505 -22.32 22.27 -14.01
N PRO A 506 -21.62 21.81 -12.96
CA PRO A 506 -21.51 20.40 -12.63
C PRO A 506 -22.83 19.87 -12.05
N ALA A 507 -23.27 18.69 -12.50
CA ALA A 507 -24.44 18.02 -11.96
C ALA A 507 -24.04 17.14 -10.75
N VAL A 508 -24.38 17.64 -9.56
CA VAL A 508 -24.51 16.88 -8.30
C VAL A 508 -25.87 16.19 -8.27
N GLU A 509 -25.88 14.96 -7.76
CA GLU A 509 -26.98 14.13 -7.21
C GLU A 509 -28.42 14.31 -7.72
N ARG A 510 -29.02 13.19 -8.13
CA ARG A 510 -30.16 12.55 -7.44
C ARG A 510 -30.59 11.31 -8.22
N ASP A 511 -30.69 10.16 -7.56
CA ASP A 511 -31.94 9.41 -7.67
C ASP A 511 -32.31 8.71 -6.37
N ARG A 512 -33.46 9.11 -5.83
CA ARG A 512 -34.23 8.44 -4.78
C ARG A 512 -35.49 7.95 -5.48
N GLY A 513 -35.60 6.65 -5.71
CA GLY A 513 -36.80 6.01 -6.26
C GLY A 513 -37.41 5.01 -5.27
N ARG A 514 -38.63 5.30 -4.83
CA ARG A 514 -39.46 4.55 -3.87
C ARG A 514 -39.88 3.15 -4.34
N VAL A 515 -40.09 2.29 -3.34
CA VAL A 515 -40.87 1.04 -3.33
C VAL A 515 -42.36 1.30 -3.62
N PRO A 516 -43.07 0.35 -4.27
CA PRO A 516 -44.23 -0.26 -3.63
C PRO A 516 -44.24 -1.80 -3.77
N GLY A 517 -44.65 -2.50 -2.72
CA GLY A 517 -44.59 -3.95 -2.62
C GLY A 517 -45.77 -4.71 -3.23
N ARG A 518 -45.57 -6.03 -3.43
CA ARG A 518 -46.51 -7.11 -3.06
C ARG A 518 -45.87 -8.51 -3.19
N GLN A 519 -45.96 -9.23 -2.07
CA GLN A 519 -46.15 -10.68 -1.86
C GLN A 519 -45.73 -11.73 -2.90
N GLY A 520 -44.95 -12.72 -2.42
CA GLY A 520 -45.29 -14.14 -2.53
C GLY A 520 -44.61 -14.96 -3.63
N GLY A 521 -43.72 -15.88 -3.24
CA GLY A 521 -43.31 -17.02 -4.08
C GLY A 521 -41.87 -17.49 -3.87
N ARG A 522 -41.68 -18.68 -3.30
CA ARG A 522 -40.42 -19.44 -3.29
C ARG A 522 -39.91 -19.69 -4.72
N PRO A 523 -38.59 -19.74 -4.97
CA PRO A 523 -38.06 -20.44 -6.13
C PRO A 523 -37.38 -21.77 -5.75
N PRO A 524 -37.32 -22.74 -6.69
CA PRO A 524 -36.80 -24.09 -6.46
C PRO A 524 -35.29 -24.21 -6.73
N ALA A 525 -34.76 -25.41 -6.47
CA ALA A 525 -33.38 -25.85 -6.56
C ALA A 525 -32.62 -25.41 -7.84
N ARG A 526 -31.36 -25.00 -7.65
CA ARG A 526 -30.43 -24.57 -8.70
C ARG A 526 -29.93 -25.76 -9.53
N ALA A 527 -30.17 -25.69 -10.83
CA ALA A 527 -29.41 -26.41 -11.86
C ALA A 527 -28.13 -25.62 -12.20
N ALA A 528 -27.05 -26.34 -12.51
CA ALA A 528 -25.76 -25.78 -12.93
C ALA A 528 -25.90 -24.93 -14.20
N ALA A 529 -25.42 -23.68 -14.15
CA ALA A 529 -25.46 -22.74 -15.27
C ALA A 529 -24.08 -22.64 -15.94
N LEU A 530 -23.97 -23.16 -17.16
CA LEU A 530 -22.92 -22.82 -18.12
C LEU A 530 -23.26 -21.48 -18.75
N LEU A 531 -22.45 -20.44 -18.52
CA LEU A 531 -22.59 -19.16 -19.21
C LEU A 531 -21.93 -19.25 -20.60
N ARG A 532 -22.73 -19.27 -21.67
CA ARG A 532 -22.27 -19.00 -23.04
C ARG A 532 -22.37 -17.51 -23.33
N LEU A 533 -21.27 -16.88 -23.76
CA LEU A 533 -21.27 -15.53 -24.30
C LEU A 533 -20.92 -15.59 -25.79
N GLY A 534 -21.81 -15.07 -26.64
CA GLY A 534 -21.54 -14.79 -28.06
C GLY A 534 -22.27 -15.70 -29.05
N GLY A 535 -23.52 -15.35 -29.39
CA GLY A 535 -24.19 -15.82 -30.60
C GLY A 535 -23.97 -14.82 -31.73
N ALA A 536 -23.37 -15.25 -32.83
CA ALA A 536 -23.37 -14.51 -34.09
C ALA A 536 -24.68 -14.82 -34.83
N ASP A 537 -25.46 -13.77 -35.12
CA ASP A 537 -26.61 -13.81 -36.04
C ASP A 537 -26.10 -13.65 -37.48
N PRO A 538 -26.26 -14.66 -38.37
CA PRO A 538 -25.92 -14.52 -39.77
C PRO A 538 -27.17 -14.14 -40.56
N ARG A 539 -27.36 -12.85 -40.86
CA ARG A 539 -28.18 -12.36 -41.99
C ARG A 539 -28.12 -10.83 -42.11
N ARG A 540 -27.34 -10.33 -43.07
CA ARG A 540 -27.67 -9.25 -44.03
C ARG A 540 -26.40 -8.80 -44.77
N GLY A 541 -26.39 -9.02 -46.10
CA GLY A 541 -25.35 -8.56 -47.02
C GLY A 541 -24.87 -9.69 -47.91
#